data_AF-A0A1Y4SWT0-F1
#
_entry.id   AF-A0A1Y4SWT0-F1
#
_cell.length_a   1.000
_cell.length_b   1.000
_cell.length_c   1.000
_cell.angle_alpha   90.00
_cell.angle_beta   90.00
_cell.angle_gamma   90.00
#
_symmetry.space_group_name_H-M   'P 1'
#
loop_
_entity.id
_entity.type
_entity.pdbx_description
1 polymer ?
#
loop_
_entity_poly.entity_id
_entity_poly.type
_entity_poly.pdbx_seq_one_letter_code
_entity_poly.pdbx_strand_id
1 'polypeptide(L)' 'MNDGDSEANIAYYCLHKLHILPSQFLNLDDEEKAFVIASIKIKIENDKKKEKEMKRKSRSKKR' A
#
# COMPACT_ATOMS: atom_id res chain seq x y z
N MET A 1 8.88 -9.25 -6.08
CA MET A 1 9.17 -7.88 -5.63
C MET A 1 10.62 -7.90 -5.22
N ASN A 2 11.47 -7.18 -5.94
CA ASN A 2 12.91 -7.13 -5.69
C ASN A 2 13.11 -6.19 -4.49
N ASP A 3 13.90 -6.58 -3.49
CA ASP A 3 13.95 -5.90 -2.18
C ASP A 3 14.28 -4.39 -2.26
N GLY A 4 15.09 -3.95 -3.23
CA GLY A 4 15.41 -2.54 -3.46
C GLY A 4 14.29 -1.70 -4.11
N ASP A 5 13.36 -2.31 -4.85
CA ASP A 5 12.18 -1.62 -5.40
C ASP A 5 11.07 -1.50 -4.36
N SER A 6 11.13 -2.26 -3.27
CA SER A 6 10.02 -2.38 -2.33
C SER A 6 9.93 -1.17 -1.40
N GLU A 7 11.06 -0.66 -0.96
CA GLU A 7 11.13 0.44 0.01
C GLU A 7 10.80 1.80 -0.62
N ALA A 8 11.32 2.09 -1.82
CA ALA A 8 10.99 3.30 -2.56
C ALA A 8 9.49 3.39 -2.90
N ASN A 9 8.88 2.26 -3.30
CA ASN A 9 7.45 2.19 -3.57
C ASN A 9 6.61 2.38 -2.29
N ILE A 10 7.08 1.87 -1.15
CA ILE A 10 6.43 2.09 0.14
C ILE A 10 6.55 3.55 0.57
N ALA A 11 7.73 4.16 0.45
CA ALA A 11 7.94 5.57 0.77
C ALA A 11 7.07 6.48 -0.11
N TYR A 12 6.95 6.17 -1.41
CA TYR A 12 6.03 6.85 -2.32
C TYR A 12 4.57 6.68 -1.87
N TYR A 13 4.15 5.47 -1.48
CA TYR A 13 2.80 5.22 -0.98
C TYR A 13 2.52 5.99 0.32
N CYS A 14 3.48 6.03 1.24
CA CYS A 14 3.40 6.82 2.47
C CYS A 14 3.18 8.30 2.18
N LEU A 15 3.94 8.88 1.25
CA LEU A 15 3.78 10.29 0.87
C LEU A 15 2.43 10.55 0.18
N HIS A 16 2.05 9.70 -0.77
CA HIS A 16 0.88 9.96 -1.63
C HIS A 16 -0.46 9.55 -0.99
N LYS A 17 -0.47 8.56 -0.09
CA LYS A 17 -1.70 8.02 0.51
C LYS A 17 -1.82 8.29 2.01
N LEU A 18 -0.70 8.31 2.73
CA LEU A 18 -0.69 8.55 4.17
C LEU A 18 -0.27 9.99 4.51
N HIS A 19 0.16 10.78 3.52
CA HIS A 19 0.71 12.13 3.70
C HIS A 19 1.86 12.20 4.72
N ILE A 20 2.62 11.11 4.84
CA ILE A 20 3.80 11.04 5.69
C ILE A 20 5.01 11.45 4.85
N LEU A 21 5.75 12.47 5.30
CA LEU A 21 6.98 12.87 4.63
C LEU A 21 8.02 11.75 4.72
N PRO A 22 8.83 11.51 3.67
CA PRO A 22 9.89 10.51 3.70
C PRO A 22 10.85 10.71 4.88
N SER A 23 11.15 11.97 5.25
CA SER A 23 11.97 12.29 6.43
C SER A 23 11.33 11.85 7.75
N GLN A 24 10.00 11.97 7.87
CA GLN A 24 9.28 11.47 9.05
C GLN A 24 9.29 9.95 9.11
N PHE A 25 9.08 9.28 7.98
CA PHE A 25 9.13 7.81 7.90
C PHE A 25 10.52 7.27 8.23
N LEU A 26 11.58 7.90 7.73
CA LEU A 26 12.96 7.51 8.01
C LEU A 26 13.35 7.70 9.47
N ASN A 27 12.76 8.70 10.14
CA ASN A 27 12.98 8.98 11.56
C ASN A 27 12.15 8.10 12.51
N LEU A 28 11.23 7.27 12.02
CA LEU A 28 10.50 6.30 12.86
C LEU A 28 11.45 5.22 13.39
N ASP A 29 11.10 4.65 14.54
CA ASP A 29 11.78 3.46 15.04
C ASP A 29 11.53 2.26 14.13
N ASP A 30 12.46 1.30 14.12
CA ASP A 30 12.41 0.17 13.19
C ASP A 30 11.16 -0.71 13.39
N GLU A 31 10.66 -0.81 14.62
CA GLU A 31 9.39 -1.48 14.94
C GLU A 31 8.19 -0.77 14.29
N GLU A 32 8.14 0.56 14.36
CA GLU A 32 7.08 1.36 13.76
C GLU A 32 7.15 1.32 12.24
N LYS A 33 8.35 1.41 11.65
CA LYS A 33 8.55 1.22 10.20
C LYS A 33 8.04 -0.14 9.76
N ALA A 34 8.38 -1.21 10.47
CA ALA A 34 7.92 -2.56 10.16
C ALA A 34 6.38 -2.66 10.22
N PHE A 35 5.76 -2.05 11.23
CA PHE A 35 4.30 -2.00 11.36
C PHE A 35 3.64 -1.25 10.19
N VAL A 36 4.16 -0.09 9.81
CA VAL A 36 3.67 0.71 8.67
C VAL A 36 3.81 -0.09 7.38
N ILE A 37 4.96 -0.71 7.13
CA ILE A 37 5.22 -1.55 5.97
C ILE A 37 4.22 -2.73 5.90
N ALA A 38 4.01 -3.42 7.02
CA ALA A 38 3.06 -4.54 7.09
C ALA A 38 1.62 -4.08 6.82
N SER A 39 1.21 -2.95 7.41
CA SER A 39 -0.11 -2.35 7.22
C SER A 39 -0.36 -1.97 5.76
N ILE A 40 0.64 -1.40 5.08
CA ILE A 40 0.57 -1.04 3.66
C ILE A 40 0.43 -2.29 2.78
N LYS A 41 1.20 -3.35 3.06
CA LYS A 41 1.09 -4.62 2.33
C LYS A 41 -0.33 -5.20 2.41
N ILE A 42 -0.92 -5.24 3.60
CA ILE A 42 -2.30 -5.70 3.83
C ILE A 42 -3.30 -4.81 3.08
N LYS A 43 -3.12 -3.49 3.13
CA LYS A 43 -3.99 -2.53 2.42
C LYS A 43 -3.99 -2.74 0.91
N ILE A 44 -2.80 -2.91 0.31
CA ILE A 44 -2.65 -3.14 -1.13
C ILE A 44 -3.33 -4.44 -1.56
N GLU A 45 -3.19 -5.51 -0.77
CA GLU A 45 -3.86 -6.78 -1.08
C GLU A 45 -5.38 -6.65 -1.02
N ASN A 46 -5.90 -6.01 0.03
CA ASN A 46 -7.33 -5.77 0.21
C ASN A 46 -7.90 -4.88 -0.90
N ASP A 47 -7.19 -3.83 -1.30
CA ASP A 47 -7.62 -2.94 -2.38
C ASP A 47 -7.65 -3.68 -3.73
N LYS A 48 -6.64 -4.51 -4.02
CA LYS A 48 -6.63 -5.37 -5.21
C LYS A 48 -7.79 -6.37 -5.20
N LYS A 49 -8.12 -6.96 -4.05
CA LYS A 49 -9.28 -7.87 -3.91
C LYS A 49 -10.59 -7.12 -4.18
N LYS A 50 -10.80 -5.97 -3.54
CA LYS A 50 -11.99 -5.11 -3.74
C LYS A 50 -12.13 -4.65 -5.19
N GLU A 51 -11.03 -4.25 -5.84
CA GLU A 51 -11.05 -3.83 -7.24
C GLU A 51 -11.47 -4.97 -8.18
N LYS A 52 -10.94 -6.19 -7.94
CA LYS A 52 -11.34 -7.38 -8.70
C LYS A 52 -12.82 -7.71 -8.50
N GLU A 53 -13.32 -7.62 -7.27
CA GLU A 53 -14.74 -7.85 -6.97
C GLU A 53 -15.64 -6.80 -7.62
N MET A 54 -15.27 -5.52 -7.55
CA MET A 54 -16.01 -4.43 -8.22
C MET A 54 -16.03 -4.63 -9.74
N LYS A 55 -14.89 -4.99 -10.36
CA LYS A 55 -14.80 -5.30 -11.79
C LYS A 55 -15.65 -6.52 -12.19
N ARG A 56 -15.76 -7.53 -11.34
CA ARG A 56 -16.65 -8.69 -11.56
C ARG A 56 -18.12 -8.28 -11.48
N LYS A 57 -18.51 -7.52 -10.46
CA LYS A 57 -19.89 -7.01 -10.28
C LYS A 57 -20.31 -6.09 -11.42
N SER A 58 -19.44 -5.20 -11.88
CA SER A 58 -19.75 -4.28 -12.99
C SER A 58 -19.93 -5.01 -14.33
N ARG A 59 -19.14 -6.06 -14.59
CA ARG A 59 -19.34 -6.93 -15.77
C ARG A 59 -20.63 -7.74 -15.70
N SER A 60 -21.00 -8.23 -14.52
CA SER A 60 -22.25 -8.97 -14.31
C SER A 60 -23.50 -8.10 -14.49
N LYS A 61 -23.42 -6.79 -14.20
CA LYS A 61 -24.56 -5.86 -14.32
C LYS A 61 -24.77 -5.32 -15.74
N LYS A 62 -23.81 -5.56 -16.64
CA LYS A 62 -23.87 -5.17 -18.06
C LYS A 62 -24.43 -6.28 -18.97
N ARG A 63 -24.59 -7.50 -18.44
CA ARG A 63 -25.29 -8.62 -19.10
C ARG A 63 -26.75 -8.62 -18.65
#